data_AF-A0A519H9G6-F1
#
_entry.id   AF-A0A519H9G6-F1
#
_cell.length_a   1.000
_cell.length_b   1.000
_cell.length_c   1.000
_cell.angle_alpha   90.00
_cell.angle_beta   90.00
_cell.angle_gamma   90.00
#
_symmetry.space_group_name_H-M   'P 1'
#
loop_
_entity.id
_entity.type
_entity.pdbx_description
1 polymer ?
#
loop_
_entity_poly.entity_id
_entity_poly.type
_entity_poly.pdbx_seq_one_letter_code
_entity_poly.pdbx_strand_id
1 'polypeptide(L)' 'MLSASRRPTKSKPPPGGAYPNKPLKVIVPQPPGGGFDFVGRLLADKMAARLGQPVVVENRTGSGTLVG' A
#
# COMPACT_ATOMS: atom_id res chain seq x y z
N MET A 1 -38.91 8.76 -12.54
CA MET A 1 -37.71 8.92 -13.40
C MET A 1 -36.49 9.11 -12.48
N LEU A 2 -36.00 8.03 -11.86
CA LEU A 2 -34.70 7.38 -12.15
C LEU A 2 -33.53 8.34 -12.39
N SER A 3 -32.69 8.55 -11.37
CA SER A 3 -31.25 8.70 -11.57
C SER A 3 -30.51 8.24 -10.32
N ALA A 4 -30.36 6.91 -10.20
CA ALA A 4 -29.46 6.32 -9.22
C ALA A 4 -28.03 6.41 -9.80
N SER A 5 -27.25 7.37 -9.29
CA SER A 5 -25.82 7.51 -9.53
C SER A 5 -25.07 6.25 -9.10
N ARG A 6 -24.92 5.29 -10.03
CA ARG A 6 -24.07 4.11 -9.86
C ARG A 6 -22.60 4.57 -9.86
N ARG A 7 -22.08 4.86 -8.67
CA ARG A 7 -20.64 4.96 -8.45
C ARG A 7 -20.01 3.63 -8.91
N PRO A 8 -19.02 3.63 -9.80
CA PRO A 8 -18.33 2.41 -10.17
C PRO A 8 -17.58 1.91 -8.93
N THR A 9 -18.13 0.89 -8.26
CA THR A 9 -17.43 0.12 -7.26
C THR A 9 -16.31 -0.63 -7.98
N LYS A 10 -15.06 -0.14 -7.88
CA LYS A 10 -13.87 -0.81 -8.40
C LYS A 10 -13.85 -2.23 -7.82
N SER A 11 -14.25 -3.22 -8.62
CA SER A 11 -14.48 -4.58 -8.19
C SER A 11 -13.17 -5.22 -7.76
N LYS A 12 -13.16 -5.80 -6.55
CA LYS A 12 -12.07 -6.64 -6.04
C LYS A 12 -11.85 -7.80 -7.03
N PRO A 13 -10.61 -8.04 -7.51
CA PRO A 13 -10.34 -9.14 -8.43
C PRO A 13 -10.62 -10.50 -7.74
N PRO A 14 -10.97 -11.55 -8.51
CA PRO A 14 -11.14 -12.90 -7.99
C PRO A 14 -9.83 -13.42 -7.35
N PRO A 15 -9.90 -14.31 -6.34
CA PRO A 15 -8.75 -14.76 -5.54
C PRO A 15 -7.69 -15.59 -6.30
N GLY A 16 -7.74 -15.67 -7.63
CA GLY A 16 -6.74 -16.33 -8.49
C GLY A 16 -6.03 -15.40 -9.48
N GLY A 17 -6.24 -14.08 -9.42
CA GLY A 17 -5.52 -13.12 -10.26
C GLY A 17 -4.08 -12.93 -9.81
N ALA A 18 -3.15 -12.75 -10.76
CA ALA A 18 -1.74 -12.49 -10.51
C ALA A 18 -1.59 -11.40 -9.44
N TYR A 19 -0.88 -11.72 -8.34
CA TYR A 19 -0.57 -10.76 -7.29
C TYR A 19 0.14 -9.54 -7.90
N PRO A 20 -0.22 -8.30 -7.55
CA PRO A 20 -1.08 -7.88 -6.44
C PRO A 20 -2.50 -7.47 -6.86
N ASN A 21 -3.51 -7.96 -6.13
CA ASN A 21 -4.92 -7.61 -6.34
C ASN A 21 -5.41 -6.40 -5.51
N LYS A 22 -4.52 -5.81 -4.70
CA LYS A 22 -4.79 -4.67 -3.80
C LYS A 22 -3.53 -3.82 -3.67
N PRO A 23 -3.66 -2.53 -3.29
CA PRO A 23 -2.54 -1.72 -2.87
C PRO A 23 -1.70 -2.43 -1.81
N LEU A 24 -0.38 -2.39 -1.96
CA LEU A 24 0.54 -2.96 -0.98
C LEU A 24 0.87 -1.93 0.10
N LYS A 25 1.18 -2.42 1.30
CA LYS A 25 1.60 -1.59 2.42
C LYS A 25 2.99 -2.01 2.86
N VAL A 26 3.90 -1.05 2.97
CA VAL A 26 5.22 -1.22 3.55
C VAL A 26 5.15 -0.70 4.98
N ILE A 27 5.25 -1.58 5.95
CA ILE A 27 5.26 -1.18 7.36
C ILE A 27 6.69 -0.82 7.74
N VAL A 28 6.86 0.40 8.22
CA VAL A 28 8.16 0.89 8.73
C VAL A 28 8.03 1.04 10.24
N PRO A 29 8.72 0.22 11.06
CA PRO A 29 8.62 0.26 12.52
C PRO A 29 9.50 1.38 13.12
N GLN A 30 9.53 2.53 12.47
CA GLN A 30 10.35 3.69 12.81
C GLN A 30 9.54 4.97 12.60
N PRO A 31 9.90 6.08 13.29
CA PRO A 31 9.30 7.37 13.03
C PRO A 31 9.41 7.79 11.56
N PRO A 32 8.42 8.52 11.02
CA PRO A 32 8.50 9.11 9.68
C PRO A 32 9.74 9.99 9.54
N GLY A 33 10.36 10.00 8.36
CA GLY A 33 11.57 10.80 8.09
C GLY A 33 12.89 10.18 8.58
N GLY A 34 12.86 9.01 9.24
CA GLY A 34 14.08 8.24 9.54
C GLY A 34 14.64 7.51 8.31
N GLY A 35 15.85 6.96 8.41
CA GLY A 35 16.51 6.25 7.29
C GLY A 35 15.68 5.09 6.70
N PHE A 36 14.95 4.35 7.55
CA PHE A 36 14.05 3.28 7.10
C PHE A 36 12.80 3.80 6.37
N ASP A 37 12.28 4.98 6.72
CA ASP A 37 11.18 5.61 5.98
C ASP A 37 11.64 6.02 4.58
N PHE A 38 12.84 6.62 4.48
CA PHE A 38 13.43 7.00 3.20
C PHE A 38 13.65 5.79 2.27
N VAL A 39 14.28 4.72 2.80
CA VAL A 39 14.46 3.47 2.05
C VAL A 39 13.11 2.81 1.71
N GLY A 40 12.15 2.83 2.64
CA GLY A 40 10.81 2.31 2.43
C GLY A 40 10.07 3.00 1.30
N ARG A 41 10.18 4.33 1.19
CA ARG A 41 9.58 5.12 0.09
C ARG A 41 10.26 4.84 -1.25
N LEU A 42 11.59 4.79 -1.29
CA LEU A 42 12.33 4.46 -2.50
C LEU A 42 11.98 3.06 -3.02
N LEU A 43 11.84 2.10 -2.11
CA LEU A 43 11.40 0.75 -2.44
C LEU A 43 9.94 0.74 -2.93
N ALA A 44 9.06 1.45 -2.23
CA ALA A 44 7.64 1.56 -2.60
C ALA A 44 7.46 2.12 -4.02
N ASP A 45 8.19 3.17 -4.40
CA ASP A 45 8.13 3.75 -5.74
C ASP A 45 8.56 2.75 -6.82
N LYS A 46 9.68 2.05 -6.59
CA LYS A 46 10.17 1.02 -7.53
C LYS A 46 9.21 -0.17 -7.63
N MET A 47 8.65 -0.60 -6.51
CA MET A 47 7.66 -1.68 -6.49
C MET A 47 6.37 -1.26 -7.17
N ALA A 48 5.90 -0.03 -6.96
CA ALA A 48 4.70 0.48 -7.61
C ALA A 48 4.86 0.51 -9.13
N ALA A 49 6.01 0.95 -9.62
CA ALA A 49 6.33 0.93 -11.06
C ALA A 49 6.36 -0.48 -11.66
N ARG A 50 6.88 -1.47 -10.92
CA ARG A 50 6.99 -2.86 -11.40
C ARG A 50 5.68 -3.64 -11.30
N LEU A 51 4.89 -3.36 -10.27
CA LEU A 51 3.65 -4.08 -9.98
C LEU A 51 2.42 -3.42 -10.61
N GLY A 52 2.54 -2.19 -11.12
CA GLY A 52 1.41 -1.42 -11.67
C GLY A 52 0.33 -1.10 -10.62
N GLN A 53 0.68 -1.22 -9.34
CA GLN A 53 -0.23 -1.05 -8.20
C GLN A 53 0.39 -0.10 -7.19
N PRO A 54 -0.41 0.73 -6.52
CA PRO A 54 0.10 1.65 -5.51
C PRO A 54 0.69 0.89 -4.32
N VAL A 55 1.87 1.32 -3.88
CA VAL A 55 2.52 0.84 -2.67
C VAL A 55 2.59 2.00 -1.69
N VAL A 56 2.05 1.81 -0.49
CA VAL A 56 1.90 2.86 0.53
C VAL A 56 2.82 2.55 1.70
N VAL A 57 3.63 3.53 2.11
CA VAL A 57 4.44 3.41 3.33
C VAL A 57 3.60 3.80 4.53
N GLU A 58 3.52 2.91 5.52
CA GLU A 58 2.79 3.13 6.78
C GLU A 58 3.79 3.02 7.93
N ASN A 59 4.16 4.16 8.52
CA ASN A 59 5.04 4.20 9.67
C ASN A 59 4.25 3.82 10.93
N ARG A 60 4.57 2.66 11.52
CA ARG A 60 3.96 2.18 12.76
C ARG A 60 5.00 2.17 13.86
N THR A 61 5.05 3.22 14.65
CA THR A 61 5.92 3.28 15.82
C THR A 61 5.33 2.46 16.96
N GLY A 62 5.91 1.31 17.29
CA GLY A 62 5.49 0.46 18.41
C GLY A 62 6.67 -0.27 19.05
N SER A 63 6.85 -0.11 20.37
CA SER A 63 7.82 -0.79 21.24
C SER A 63 9.24 -0.97 20.68
N GLY A 64 9.85 0.07 20.09
CA GLY A 64 11.27 0.05 19.73
C GLY A 64 11.69 -1.06 18.77
N THR A 65 10.97 -1.22 17.64
CA THR A 65 11.16 -2.26 16.60
C THR A 65 10.61 -3.66 16.90
N LEU A 66 10.04 -3.89 18.10
CA LEU A 66 9.50 -5.21 18.48
C LEU A 66 8.17 -5.57 17.81
N VAL A 67 7.43 -4.58 17.29
CA VAL A 67 6.18 -4.82 16.56
C VAL A 67 6.26 -4.04 15.24
N GLY A 68 6.48 -4.76 14.15
CA GLY A 68 6.46 -4.28 12.77
C GLY A 68 5.53 -5.13 11.91
#